data_AF-A0A329TG54-F1
#
_entry.id   AF-A0A329TG54-F1
#
_cell.length_a   1.000
_cell.length_b   1.000
_cell.length_c   1.000
_cell.angle_alpha   90.00
_cell.angle_beta   90.00
_cell.angle_gamma   90.00
#
_symmetry.space_group_name_H-M   'P 1'
#
loop_
_entity.id
_entity.type
_entity.pdbx_description
1 polymer ?
#
loop_
_entity_poly.entity_id
_entity_poly.type
_entity_poly.pdbx_seq_one_letter_code
_entity_poly.pdbx_strand_id
1 'polypeptide(L)'
;MDLQILATSDTHGKFDPWDYAANKEDASGSVAQQATAIREARTKTTLVVDAGDTIQANSAELFLNDDVHPMIAAQNAIGYDVYVTGNHEYNYGMATLEKVLSQQKAKVLTGNVYSPEGKPLADGYTIIHKGGVKIGVIGMVTPNITRWDAKNLEGWTVTNPVDESRKIIDQIKGQVDVIIGVMHMDVENEYGVYGSGVTDLANACPEFDVIVAAHGHKSIPNQMINNVLVVENKNAGATVSEIHLYLQRGLDGKWKVKNRTSENLLIKDYAPDPELTALLAEYDARAKEDAVTPIGELRGGDLAPANEIDCLPQAMVQDTALLDFINEVQMYYTGAQVSATALTSMTSQMKEGTIRKCDMASIYTYQNTLYKLQMNGLQLRKFMEWSAAFFKTWEPQDVTIAFDSSVRYYLYDAFAGVKYDLDISKEPGNRIRNLTWMNGKAVQDTDSFVVAVNNYRATTQLLAYADIFAEGEELPKLLEIDVRGDVGGVRELLGEYIRTVKGGTIEPHVDNNWKIVGNNWKAADHEKAVRLLREGKLALNENADSRTLPGKAITTADIAAF
;
A
#
# COMPACT_ATOMS: atom_id res chain seq x y z
N MET A 1 12.53 -24.08 -29.37
CA MET A 1 11.78 -22.82 -29.54
C MET A 1 11.82 -22.12 -28.20
N ASP A 2 12.00 -20.81 -28.21
CA ASP A 2 11.86 -19.99 -27.01
C ASP A 2 10.54 -19.23 -27.10
N LEU A 3 9.62 -19.52 -26.19
CA LEU A 3 8.36 -18.81 -26.03
C LEU A 3 8.50 -17.86 -24.84
N GLN A 4 8.43 -16.56 -25.11
CA GLN A 4 8.58 -15.53 -24.09
C GLN A 4 7.20 -15.06 -23.61
N ILE A 5 7.07 -14.82 -22.31
CA ILE A 5 5.92 -14.13 -21.71
C ILE A 5 6.46 -12.90 -21.00
N LEU A 6 5.92 -11.73 -21.32
CA LEU A 6 6.15 -10.50 -20.58
C LEU A 6 4.89 -10.19 -19.80
N ALA A 7 4.99 -10.12 -18.47
CA ALA A 7 3.84 -9.98 -17.61
C ALA A 7 3.93 -8.74 -16.71
N THR A 8 2.81 -8.03 -16.58
CA THR A 8 2.61 -6.93 -15.63
C THR A 8 1.43 -7.24 -14.71
N SER A 9 1.36 -6.53 -13.59
CA SER A 9 0.22 -6.55 -12.66
C SER A 9 0.27 -5.33 -11.77
N ASP A 10 -0.82 -5.05 -11.05
CA ASP A 10 -0.89 -4.10 -9.95
C ASP A 10 -0.32 -2.72 -10.34
N THR A 11 -0.68 -2.25 -11.53
CA THR A 11 -0.13 -0.99 -12.07
C THR A 11 -0.73 0.23 -11.39
N HIS A 12 -1.90 0.09 -10.76
CA HIS A 12 -2.54 1.09 -9.89
C HIS A 12 -2.50 2.52 -10.46
N GLY A 13 -2.98 2.69 -11.68
CA GLY A 13 -3.14 4.01 -12.27
C GLY A 13 -1.84 4.74 -12.64
N LYS A 14 -0.66 4.15 -12.43
CA LYS A 14 0.62 4.83 -12.67
C LYS A 14 1.03 4.78 -14.14
N PHE A 15 0.28 5.48 -14.98
CA PHE A 15 0.51 5.49 -16.43
C PHE A 15 1.77 6.26 -16.87
N ASP A 16 2.18 7.30 -16.14
CA ASP A 16 3.38 8.13 -16.38
C ASP A 16 4.29 8.12 -15.13
N PRO A 17 5.59 8.49 -15.19
CA PRO A 17 6.48 8.52 -14.02
C PRO A 17 6.20 9.76 -13.16
N TRP A 18 4.96 9.88 -12.71
CA TRP A 18 4.44 10.95 -11.87
C TRP A 18 3.58 10.38 -10.75
N ASP A 19 3.80 10.85 -9.54
CA ASP A 19 2.91 10.65 -8.39
C ASP A 19 1.94 11.82 -8.35
N TYR A 20 0.71 11.62 -8.83
CA TYR A 20 -0.30 12.69 -8.89
C TYR A 20 -0.80 13.07 -7.49
N ALA A 21 -0.75 12.15 -6.52
CA ALA A 21 -1.13 12.46 -5.14
C ALA A 21 -0.11 13.39 -4.47
N ALA A 22 1.18 13.25 -4.76
CA ALA A 22 2.23 14.17 -4.29
C ALA A 22 2.55 15.30 -5.28
N ASN A 23 1.92 15.29 -6.45
CA ASN A 23 2.18 16.18 -7.58
C ASN A 23 3.66 16.39 -7.89
N LYS A 24 4.41 15.28 -8.07
CA LYS A 24 5.84 15.30 -8.36
C LYS A 24 6.25 14.15 -9.27
N GLU A 25 7.39 14.31 -9.92
CA GLU A 25 8.03 13.22 -10.68
C GLU A 25 8.35 12.03 -9.76
N ASP A 26 8.06 10.83 -10.25
CA ASP A 26 8.38 9.57 -9.60
C ASP A 26 8.71 8.49 -10.64
N ALA A 27 10.00 8.42 -10.99
CA ALA A 27 10.56 7.46 -11.94
C ALA A 27 10.86 6.07 -11.33
N SER A 28 10.29 5.73 -10.16
CA SER A 28 10.44 4.39 -9.57
C SER A 28 9.79 3.26 -10.39
N GLY A 29 8.92 3.61 -11.33
CA GLY A 29 8.16 2.71 -12.20
C GLY A 29 6.94 3.44 -12.79
N SER A 30 6.49 3.01 -13.97
CA SER A 30 5.27 3.49 -14.64
C SER A 30 4.95 2.63 -15.86
N VAL A 31 3.70 2.66 -16.33
CA VAL A 31 3.33 1.97 -17.58
C VAL A 31 4.08 2.54 -18.79
N ALA A 32 4.34 3.84 -18.81
CA ALA A 32 5.19 4.47 -19.84
C ALA A 32 6.61 3.86 -19.89
N GLN A 33 7.24 3.62 -18.73
CA GLN A 33 8.55 2.96 -18.68
C GLN A 33 8.45 1.46 -18.99
N GLN A 34 7.37 0.78 -18.56
CA GLN A 34 7.10 -0.60 -18.93
C GLN A 34 6.95 -0.77 -20.45
N ALA A 35 6.33 0.19 -21.14
CA ALA A 35 6.21 0.16 -22.59
C ALA A 35 7.57 0.10 -23.29
N THR A 36 8.56 0.88 -22.82
CA THR A 36 9.95 0.81 -23.32
C THR A 36 10.54 -0.57 -23.06
N ALA A 37 10.48 -1.08 -21.83
CA ALA A 37 11.01 -2.39 -21.49
C ALA A 37 10.38 -3.51 -22.33
N ILE A 38 9.05 -3.50 -22.47
CA ILE A 38 8.31 -4.47 -23.30
C ILE A 38 8.69 -4.35 -24.77
N ARG A 39 8.81 -3.13 -25.30
CA ARG A 39 9.23 -2.88 -26.69
C ARG A 39 10.64 -3.41 -26.96
N GLU A 40 11.55 -3.28 -26.01
CA GLU A 40 12.95 -3.72 -26.14
C GLU A 40 13.12 -5.23 -25.99
N ALA A 41 12.39 -5.87 -25.07
CA ALA A 41 12.48 -7.31 -24.83
C ALA A 41 11.67 -8.16 -25.84
N ARG A 42 10.57 -7.62 -26.40
CA ARG A 42 9.63 -8.46 -27.18
C ARG A 42 10.24 -9.02 -28.48
N THR A 43 9.91 -10.26 -28.74
CA THR A 43 10.26 -11.04 -29.93
C THR A 43 9.00 -11.45 -30.71
N LYS A 44 9.17 -12.19 -31.82
CA LYS A 44 8.04 -12.71 -32.61
C LYS A 44 7.22 -13.78 -31.88
N THR A 45 7.77 -14.38 -30.83
CA THR A 45 7.13 -15.43 -30.03
C THR A 45 6.68 -14.92 -28.66
N THR A 46 6.64 -13.60 -28.46
CA THR A 46 6.25 -13.02 -27.17
C THR A 46 4.74 -12.94 -27.01
N LEU A 47 4.28 -13.38 -25.84
CA LEU A 47 2.96 -13.10 -25.29
C LEU A 47 3.09 -11.98 -24.26
N VAL A 48 2.26 -10.94 -24.33
CA VAL A 48 2.23 -9.86 -23.32
C VAL A 48 0.92 -9.95 -22.54
N VAL A 49 1.00 -10.07 -21.22
CA VAL A 49 -0.17 -10.29 -20.35
C VAL A 49 -0.18 -9.32 -19.17
N ASP A 50 -1.37 -8.92 -18.74
CA ASP A 50 -1.57 -8.16 -17.50
C ASP A 50 -2.49 -8.93 -16.55
N ALA A 51 -2.12 -8.98 -15.27
CA ALA A 51 -2.82 -9.72 -14.25
C ALA A 51 -3.76 -8.87 -13.37
N GLY A 52 -4.12 -7.64 -13.72
CA GLY A 52 -5.17 -6.87 -13.04
C GLY A 52 -4.66 -5.81 -12.05
N ASP A 53 -5.61 -5.16 -11.36
CA ASP A 53 -5.42 -3.97 -10.50
C ASP A 53 -4.78 -2.79 -11.25
N THR A 54 -5.56 -2.29 -12.21
CA THR A 54 -5.13 -1.30 -13.19
C THR A 54 -5.79 0.06 -12.98
N ILE A 55 -7.08 0.11 -12.62
CA ILE A 55 -7.90 1.34 -12.72
C ILE A 55 -8.12 2.12 -11.41
N GLN A 56 -7.33 1.85 -10.38
CA GLN A 56 -7.42 2.48 -9.06
C GLN A 56 -6.09 3.14 -8.69
N ALA A 57 -6.17 4.15 -7.81
CA ALA A 57 -5.04 4.93 -7.29
C ALA A 57 -4.33 5.78 -8.36
N ASN A 58 -3.39 6.60 -7.89
CA ASN A 58 -2.66 7.58 -8.67
C ASN A 58 -3.57 8.38 -9.64
N SER A 59 -4.73 8.82 -9.13
CA SER A 59 -5.75 9.58 -9.86
C SER A 59 -6.41 8.85 -11.04
N ALA A 60 -6.27 7.53 -11.17
CA ALA A 60 -6.96 6.75 -12.21
C ALA A 60 -8.48 6.90 -12.13
N GLU A 61 -9.03 7.00 -10.92
CA GLU A 61 -10.47 7.13 -10.69
C GLU A 61 -11.07 8.39 -11.34
N LEU A 62 -10.25 9.41 -11.63
CA LEU A 62 -10.66 10.63 -12.33
C LEU A 62 -11.20 10.34 -13.75
N PHE A 63 -10.81 9.22 -14.34
CA PHE A 63 -11.02 8.92 -15.76
C PHE A 63 -12.01 7.78 -16.02
N LEU A 64 -12.68 7.25 -14.99
CA LEU A 64 -13.66 6.16 -15.14
C LEU A 64 -14.81 6.52 -16.11
N ASN A 65 -15.14 7.81 -16.19
CA ASN A 65 -16.22 8.31 -17.03
C ASN A 65 -15.77 8.68 -18.45
N ASP A 66 -14.47 8.65 -18.76
CA ASP A 66 -13.96 8.96 -20.09
C ASP A 66 -14.32 7.86 -21.12
N ASP A 67 -14.23 8.20 -22.41
CA ASP A 67 -14.47 7.25 -23.51
C ASP A 67 -13.48 6.09 -23.48
N VAL A 68 -12.21 6.39 -23.15
CA VAL A 68 -11.15 5.41 -22.91
C VAL A 68 -10.38 5.82 -21.66
N HIS A 69 -10.29 4.92 -20.69
CA HIS A 69 -9.48 5.13 -19.49
C HIS A 69 -7.97 5.14 -19.84
N PRO A 70 -7.12 6.02 -19.28
CA PRO A 70 -5.71 6.16 -19.69
C PRO A 70 -4.91 4.87 -19.57
N MET A 71 -5.15 4.08 -18.52
CA MET A 71 -4.49 2.79 -18.36
C MET A 71 -4.88 1.80 -19.46
N ILE A 72 -6.15 1.81 -19.88
CA ILE A 72 -6.65 0.97 -20.98
C ILE A 72 -6.10 1.48 -22.31
N ALA A 73 -6.02 2.81 -22.51
CA ALA A 73 -5.36 3.40 -23.67
C ALA A 73 -3.89 2.96 -23.77
N ALA A 74 -3.17 2.94 -22.63
CA ALA A 74 -1.79 2.51 -22.56
C ALA A 74 -1.62 1.02 -22.88
N GLN A 75 -2.39 0.14 -22.24
CA GLN A 75 -2.37 -1.31 -22.52
C GLN A 75 -2.73 -1.59 -23.99
N ASN A 76 -3.71 -0.87 -24.54
CA ASN A 76 -4.08 -0.96 -25.95
C ASN A 76 -2.96 -0.53 -26.90
N ALA A 77 -2.17 0.48 -26.53
CA ALA A 77 -1.03 0.97 -27.33
C ALA A 77 0.18 0.01 -27.24
N ILE A 78 0.47 -0.54 -26.06
CA ILE A 78 1.52 -1.54 -25.85
C ILE A 78 1.21 -2.84 -26.63
N GLY A 79 -0.08 -3.15 -26.80
CA GLY A 79 -0.56 -4.32 -27.52
C GLY A 79 -0.47 -5.58 -26.66
N TYR A 80 -1.14 -5.54 -25.51
CA TYR A 80 -1.34 -6.70 -24.65
C TYR A 80 -2.18 -7.77 -25.37
N ASP A 81 -1.81 -9.03 -25.19
CA ASP A 81 -2.55 -10.17 -25.73
C ASP A 81 -3.69 -10.58 -24.77
N VAL A 82 -3.47 -10.50 -23.46
CA VAL A 82 -4.44 -10.87 -22.40
C VAL A 82 -4.45 -9.83 -21.28
N TYR A 83 -5.64 -9.56 -20.75
CA TYR A 83 -5.88 -8.75 -19.55
C TYR A 83 -6.79 -9.52 -18.60
N VAL A 84 -6.42 -9.62 -17.32
CA VAL A 84 -7.25 -10.23 -16.26
C VAL A 84 -7.71 -9.16 -15.30
N THR A 85 -8.93 -9.28 -14.77
CA THR A 85 -9.43 -8.38 -13.72
C THR A 85 -8.78 -8.72 -12.38
N GLY A 86 -8.36 -7.70 -11.64
CA GLY A 86 -8.05 -7.75 -10.22
C GLY A 86 -9.19 -7.27 -9.33
N ASN A 87 -8.97 -7.20 -8.03
CA ASN A 87 -10.00 -6.75 -7.08
C ASN A 87 -10.40 -5.29 -7.28
N HIS A 88 -9.44 -4.41 -7.59
CA HIS A 88 -9.72 -2.98 -7.69
C HIS A 88 -10.56 -2.60 -8.92
N GLU A 89 -10.65 -3.48 -9.91
CA GLU A 89 -11.61 -3.34 -11.00
C GLU A 89 -13.08 -3.32 -10.51
N TYR A 90 -13.39 -3.93 -9.35
CA TYR A 90 -14.74 -4.04 -8.81
C TYR A 90 -15.17 -2.87 -7.91
N ASN A 91 -14.25 -1.96 -7.55
CA ASN A 91 -14.48 -0.87 -6.59
C ASN A 91 -15.56 0.13 -7.01
N TYR A 92 -15.75 0.29 -8.32
CA TYR A 92 -16.61 1.33 -8.88
C TYR A 92 -17.95 0.80 -9.39
N GLY A 93 -18.30 -0.42 -9.00
CA GLY A 93 -19.54 -1.10 -9.39
C GLY A 93 -19.48 -1.74 -10.78
N MET A 94 -20.33 -2.76 -10.97
CA MET A 94 -20.27 -3.63 -12.15
C MET A 94 -20.54 -2.92 -13.47
N ALA A 95 -21.38 -1.89 -13.50
CA ALA A 95 -21.64 -1.11 -14.71
C ALA A 95 -20.39 -0.34 -15.19
N THR A 96 -19.63 0.23 -14.24
CA THR A 96 -18.36 0.91 -14.52
C THR A 96 -17.32 -0.10 -15.00
N LEU A 97 -17.25 -1.26 -14.33
CA LEU A 97 -16.36 -2.35 -14.72
C LEU A 97 -16.64 -2.81 -16.16
N GLU A 98 -17.88 -3.18 -16.49
CA GLU A 98 -18.25 -3.61 -17.84
C GLU A 98 -17.91 -2.55 -18.90
N LYS A 99 -18.11 -1.26 -18.59
CA LYS A 99 -17.70 -0.16 -19.46
C LYS A 99 -16.19 -0.17 -19.69
N VAL A 100 -15.38 -0.19 -18.63
CA VAL A 100 -13.91 -0.21 -18.72
C VAL A 100 -13.43 -1.44 -19.50
N LEU A 101 -13.98 -2.63 -19.21
CA LEU A 101 -13.63 -3.87 -19.91
C LEU A 101 -13.95 -3.79 -21.41
N SER A 102 -15.03 -3.11 -21.79
CA SER A 102 -15.39 -2.93 -23.20
C SER A 102 -14.39 -2.10 -24.00
N GLN A 103 -13.52 -1.33 -23.32
CA GLN A 103 -12.48 -0.50 -23.95
C GLN A 103 -11.21 -1.30 -24.29
N GLN A 104 -11.07 -2.53 -23.77
CA GLN A 104 -9.88 -3.36 -24.00
C GLN A 104 -9.84 -3.96 -25.42
N LYS A 105 -8.64 -3.93 -26.02
CA LYS A 105 -8.31 -4.67 -27.24
C LYS A 105 -7.67 -6.03 -26.94
N ALA A 106 -7.07 -6.18 -25.76
CA ALA A 106 -6.59 -7.47 -25.30
C ALA A 106 -7.75 -8.44 -25.05
N LYS A 107 -7.46 -9.74 -24.99
CA LYS A 107 -8.47 -10.70 -24.56
C LYS A 107 -8.67 -10.55 -23.05
N VAL A 108 -9.83 -10.01 -22.65
CA VAL A 108 -10.24 -9.94 -21.25
C VAL A 108 -10.61 -11.35 -20.75
N LEU A 109 -10.04 -11.76 -19.62
CA LEU A 109 -10.33 -13.05 -18.98
C LEU A 109 -10.72 -12.90 -17.49
N THR A 110 -11.83 -13.53 -17.11
CA THR A 110 -12.29 -13.65 -15.71
C THR A 110 -13.17 -14.90 -15.59
N GLY A 111 -12.58 -16.04 -15.26
CA GLY A 111 -13.24 -17.35 -15.34
C GLY A 111 -14.11 -17.75 -14.15
N ASN A 112 -14.19 -16.92 -13.11
CA ASN A 112 -14.83 -17.26 -11.85
C ASN A 112 -15.83 -16.22 -11.34
N VAL A 113 -16.30 -15.30 -12.19
CA VAL A 113 -17.30 -14.28 -11.83
C VAL A 113 -18.49 -14.35 -12.77
N TYR A 114 -19.69 -14.48 -12.21
CA TYR A 114 -20.93 -14.74 -12.94
C TYR A 114 -22.03 -13.76 -12.52
N SER A 115 -22.80 -13.30 -13.50
CA SER A 115 -24.00 -12.47 -13.28
C SER A 115 -25.08 -13.25 -12.54
N PRO A 116 -26.13 -12.58 -12.02
CA PRO A 116 -27.28 -13.26 -11.40
C PRO A 116 -27.95 -14.31 -12.30
N GLU A 117 -27.87 -14.13 -13.64
CA GLU A 117 -28.39 -15.06 -14.64
C GLU A 117 -27.45 -16.24 -14.94
N GLY A 118 -26.28 -16.30 -14.29
CA GLY A 118 -25.26 -17.31 -14.50
C GLY A 118 -24.39 -17.08 -15.74
N LYS A 119 -24.42 -15.88 -16.33
CA LYS A 119 -23.54 -15.53 -17.46
C LYS A 119 -22.16 -15.14 -16.94
N PRO A 120 -21.05 -15.65 -17.49
CA PRO A 120 -19.72 -15.21 -17.07
C PRO A 120 -19.48 -13.74 -17.43
N LEU A 121 -18.78 -13.00 -16.56
CA LEU A 121 -18.40 -11.60 -16.78
C LEU A 121 -17.53 -11.46 -18.04
N ALA A 122 -16.54 -12.34 -18.18
CA ALA A 122 -15.65 -12.46 -19.32
C ALA A 122 -15.32 -13.95 -19.55
N ASP A 123 -14.61 -14.26 -20.65
CA ASP A 123 -14.21 -15.65 -20.89
C ASP A 123 -13.23 -16.13 -19.80
N GLY A 124 -13.30 -17.40 -19.40
CA GLY A 124 -12.35 -17.93 -18.41
C GLY A 124 -10.99 -18.31 -19.00
N TYR A 125 -10.92 -18.47 -20.32
CA TYR A 125 -9.68 -18.81 -21.02
C TYR A 125 -9.68 -18.36 -22.48
N THR A 126 -8.51 -18.39 -23.09
CA THR A 126 -8.32 -18.28 -24.54
C THR A 126 -7.19 -19.19 -25.01
N ILE A 127 -7.16 -19.50 -26.31
CA ILE A 127 -6.06 -20.23 -26.94
C ILE A 127 -5.38 -19.30 -27.95
N ILE A 128 -4.11 -18.98 -27.69
CA ILE A 128 -3.30 -18.05 -28.50
C ILE A 128 -2.22 -18.84 -29.24
N HIS A 129 -1.91 -18.41 -30.47
CA HIS A 129 -0.93 -19.06 -31.32
C HIS A 129 0.28 -18.14 -31.53
N LYS A 130 1.47 -18.53 -31.07
CA LYS A 130 2.73 -17.80 -31.27
C LYS A 130 3.81 -18.76 -31.76
N GLY A 131 4.47 -18.44 -32.87
CA GLY A 131 5.55 -19.30 -33.42
C GLY A 131 5.14 -20.75 -33.72
N GLY A 132 3.85 -21.04 -33.94
CA GLY A 132 3.34 -22.39 -34.14
C GLY A 132 3.13 -23.19 -32.85
N VAL A 133 3.24 -22.57 -31.68
CA VAL A 133 2.90 -23.12 -30.36
C VAL A 133 1.47 -22.69 -30.03
N LYS A 134 0.63 -23.62 -29.54
CA LYS A 134 -0.70 -23.32 -29.02
C LYS A 134 -0.65 -23.14 -27.51
N ILE A 135 -1.09 -21.99 -27.03
CA ILE A 135 -0.96 -21.57 -25.64
C ILE A 135 -2.35 -21.40 -25.06
N GLY A 136 -2.72 -22.22 -24.10
CA GLY A 136 -3.93 -22.01 -23.30
C GLY A 136 -3.63 -21.00 -22.20
N VAL A 137 -4.36 -19.90 -22.15
CA VAL A 137 -4.23 -18.89 -21.09
C VAL A 137 -5.53 -18.88 -20.29
N ILE A 138 -5.43 -19.06 -18.97
CA ILE A 138 -6.56 -19.11 -18.03
C ILE A 138 -6.48 -17.89 -17.11
N GLY A 139 -7.58 -17.16 -16.94
CA GLY A 139 -7.63 -15.94 -16.15
C GLY A 139 -8.63 -16.03 -14.99
N MET A 140 -8.20 -15.69 -13.77
CA MET A 140 -9.06 -15.70 -12.57
C MET A 140 -8.77 -14.52 -11.65
N VAL A 141 -9.75 -14.15 -10.84
CA VAL A 141 -9.61 -13.19 -9.74
C VAL A 141 -9.80 -13.88 -8.39
N THR A 142 -9.13 -13.41 -7.34
CA THR A 142 -9.31 -13.89 -5.97
C THR A 142 -10.80 -13.95 -5.56
N PRO A 143 -11.25 -15.01 -4.87
CA PRO A 143 -12.64 -15.11 -4.40
C PRO A 143 -12.98 -14.08 -3.31
N ASN A 144 -11.95 -13.45 -2.72
CA ASN A 144 -12.08 -12.48 -1.64
C ASN A 144 -12.66 -11.13 -2.08
N ILE A 145 -12.84 -10.89 -3.38
CA ILE A 145 -13.62 -9.72 -3.86
C ILE A 145 -15.03 -9.69 -3.26
N THR A 146 -15.60 -10.85 -2.93
CA THR A 146 -16.90 -10.95 -2.22
C THR A 146 -16.87 -10.37 -0.81
N ARG A 147 -15.68 -10.20 -0.22
CA ARG A 147 -15.48 -9.62 1.10
C ARG A 147 -15.24 -8.12 1.02
N TRP A 148 -14.38 -7.67 0.10
CA TRP A 148 -13.99 -6.26 -0.04
C TRP A 148 -15.06 -5.44 -0.76
N ASP A 149 -15.62 -5.99 -1.83
CA ASP A 149 -16.53 -5.32 -2.76
C ASP A 149 -17.95 -5.89 -2.67
N ALA A 150 -18.32 -6.48 -1.53
CA ALA A 150 -19.60 -7.16 -1.33
C ALA A 150 -20.81 -6.33 -1.79
N LYS A 151 -20.78 -5.02 -1.52
CA LYS A 151 -21.83 -4.07 -1.92
C LYS A 151 -21.90 -3.89 -3.44
N ASN A 152 -20.76 -3.88 -4.11
CA ASN A 152 -20.66 -3.71 -5.56
C ASN A 152 -20.99 -5.02 -6.32
N LEU A 153 -20.89 -6.16 -5.64
CA LEU A 153 -21.12 -7.51 -6.17
C LEU A 153 -22.50 -8.08 -5.78
N GLU A 154 -23.45 -7.27 -5.33
CA GLU A 154 -24.78 -7.76 -4.94
C GLU A 154 -25.45 -8.51 -6.11
N GLY A 155 -25.83 -9.77 -5.86
CA GLY A 155 -26.41 -10.67 -6.87
C GLY A 155 -25.41 -11.40 -7.77
N TRP A 156 -24.14 -10.99 -7.79
CA TRP A 156 -23.09 -11.67 -8.55
C TRP A 156 -22.55 -12.87 -7.77
N THR A 157 -22.15 -13.92 -8.51
CA THR A 157 -21.57 -15.13 -7.94
C THR A 157 -20.10 -15.22 -8.29
N VAL A 158 -19.26 -15.38 -7.26
CA VAL A 158 -17.82 -15.62 -7.41
C VAL A 158 -17.51 -17.05 -7.00
N THR A 159 -16.98 -17.86 -7.93
CA THR A 159 -16.68 -19.27 -7.69
C THR A 159 -15.20 -19.49 -7.36
N ASN A 160 -14.85 -20.68 -6.88
CA ASN A 160 -13.49 -21.02 -6.50
C ASN A 160 -12.57 -21.09 -7.74
N PRO A 161 -11.47 -20.30 -7.80
CA PRO A 161 -10.55 -20.29 -8.94
C PRO A 161 -9.89 -21.64 -9.25
N VAL A 162 -9.64 -22.47 -8.23
CA VAL A 162 -9.06 -23.82 -8.41
C VAL A 162 -10.03 -24.72 -9.17
N ASP A 163 -11.29 -24.74 -8.74
CA ASP A 163 -12.33 -25.58 -9.35
C ASP A 163 -12.58 -25.17 -10.81
N GLU A 164 -12.66 -23.86 -11.10
CA GLU A 164 -12.84 -23.38 -12.47
C GLU A 164 -11.61 -23.66 -13.35
N SER A 165 -10.40 -23.45 -12.82
CA SER A 165 -9.17 -23.75 -13.55
C SER A 165 -9.08 -25.24 -13.90
N ARG A 166 -9.40 -26.12 -12.96
CA ARG A 166 -9.42 -27.58 -13.18
C ARG A 166 -10.38 -27.96 -14.32
N LYS A 167 -11.62 -27.45 -14.29
CA LYS A 167 -12.62 -27.68 -15.33
C LYS A 167 -12.11 -27.23 -16.71
N ILE A 168 -11.51 -26.04 -16.79
CA ILE A 168 -10.98 -25.50 -18.04
C ILE A 168 -9.80 -26.33 -18.55
N ILE A 169 -8.85 -26.69 -17.69
CA ILE A 169 -7.69 -27.51 -18.08
C ILE A 169 -8.15 -28.85 -18.65
N ASP A 170 -9.13 -29.51 -18.02
CA ASP A 170 -9.67 -30.77 -18.54
C ASP A 170 -10.29 -30.65 -19.93
N GLN A 171 -10.82 -29.47 -20.27
CA GLN A 171 -11.34 -29.17 -21.61
C GLN A 171 -10.21 -28.92 -22.63
N ILE A 172 -9.15 -28.20 -22.25
CA ILE A 172 -8.18 -27.67 -23.21
C ILE A 172 -6.85 -28.42 -23.28
N LYS A 173 -6.48 -29.24 -22.28
CA LYS A 173 -5.14 -29.88 -22.19
C LYS A 173 -4.76 -30.75 -23.39
N GLY A 174 -5.74 -31.30 -24.11
CA GLY A 174 -5.50 -32.05 -25.35
C GLY A 174 -5.26 -31.19 -26.60
N GLN A 175 -5.60 -29.91 -26.53
CA GLN A 175 -5.70 -28.97 -27.65
C GLN A 175 -4.53 -27.97 -27.71
N VAL A 176 -3.81 -27.80 -26.59
CA VAL A 176 -2.72 -26.84 -26.41
C VAL A 176 -1.38 -27.54 -26.12
N ASP A 177 -0.28 -26.82 -26.32
CA ASP A 177 1.07 -27.28 -26.02
C ASP A 177 1.59 -26.76 -24.67
N VAL A 178 1.09 -25.60 -24.24
CA VAL A 178 1.48 -24.88 -23.02
C VAL A 178 0.21 -24.38 -22.32
N ILE A 179 0.16 -24.45 -20.99
CA ILE A 179 -0.91 -23.85 -20.19
C ILE A 179 -0.32 -22.80 -19.23
N ILE A 180 -0.83 -21.57 -19.31
CA ILE A 180 -0.43 -20.45 -18.46
C ILE A 180 -1.64 -20.00 -17.65
N GLY A 181 -1.44 -19.79 -16.35
CA GLY A 181 -2.38 -19.08 -15.50
C GLY A 181 -1.99 -17.61 -15.38
N VAL A 182 -2.94 -16.70 -15.55
CA VAL A 182 -2.81 -15.28 -15.23
C VAL A 182 -3.83 -15.00 -14.14
N MET A 183 -3.35 -14.83 -12.91
CA MET A 183 -4.16 -14.99 -11.72
C MET A 183 -4.01 -13.76 -10.84
N HIS A 184 -5.11 -13.06 -10.58
CA HIS A 184 -5.11 -11.97 -9.62
C HIS A 184 -5.29 -12.49 -8.19
N MET A 185 -4.23 -13.12 -7.68
CA MET A 185 -4.16 -13.82 -6.39
C MET A 185 -2.71 -13.79 -5.89
N ASP A 186 -2.50 -13.57 -4.58
CA ASP A 186 -1.18 -13.70 -3.93
C ASP A 186 -0.71 -15.17 -3.98
N VAL A 187 0.53 -15.43 -3.59
CA VAL A 187 1.08 -16.79 -3.50
C VAL A 187 0.40 -17.62 -2.42
N GLU A 188 0.17 -17.00 -1.27
CA GLU A 188 -0.43 -17.65 -0.10
C GLU A 188 -1.93 -17.35 0.00
N ASN A 189 -2.67 -18.23 0.66
CA ASN A 189 -4.09 -18.00 0.91
C ASN A 189 -4.30 -16.83 1.88
N GLU A 190 -5.31 -16.02 1.57
CA GLU A 190 -5.78 -14.97 2.46
C GLU A 190 -6.97 -15.48 3.28
N TYR A 191 -7.03 -15.06 4.54
CA TYR A 191 -8.14 -15.37 5.47
C TYR A 191 -8.45 -16.87 5.64
N GLY A 192 -7.47 -17.74 5.34
CA GLY A 192 -7.63 -19.19 5.40
C GLY A 192 -8.59 -19.74 4.34
N VAL A 193 -8.87 -19.00 3.26
CA VAL A 193 -9.78 -19.41 2.19
C VAL A 193 -9.01 -20.24 1.16
N TYR A 194 -9.38 -21.51 1.00
CA TYR A 194 -8.82 -22.38 -0.03
C TYR A 194 -9.07 -21.84 -1.44
N GLY A 195 -8.04 -21.83 -2.28
CA GLY A 195 -8.10 -21.29 -3.64
C GLY A 195 -8.09 -19.77 -3.72
N SER A 196 -7.69 -19.07 -2.66
CA SER A 196 -7.43 -17.63 -2.69
C SER A 196 -5.98 -17.26 -3.00
N GLY A 197 -5.06 -18.22 -2.89
CA GLY A 197 -3.66 -18.10 -3.30
C GLY A 197 -3.27 -19.06 -4.43
N VAL A 198 -2.30 -18.68 -5.25
CA VAL A 198 -1.87 -19.49 -6.41
C VAL A 198 -1.16 -20.79 -6.02
N THR A 199 -0.68 -20.92 -4.78
CA THR A 199 -0.11 -22.18 -4.27
C THR A 199 -1.12 -23.33 -4.35
N ASP A 200 -2.38 -23.08 -4.00
CA ASP A 200 -3.45 -24.09 -4.11
C ASP A 200 -3.71 -24.47 -5.57
N LEU A 201 -3.68 -23.50 -6.49
CA LEU A 201 -3.82 -23.75 -7.93
C LEU A 201 -2.67 -24.60 -8.45
N ALA A 202 -1.41 -24.26 -8.14
CA ALA A 202 -0.25 -25.03 -8.57
C ALA A 202 -0.29 -26.48 -8.05
N ASN A 203 -0.78 -26.69 -6.83
CA ASN A 203 -0.93 -28.02 -6.23
C ASN A 203 -2.06 -28.84 -6.89
N ALA A 204 -3.21 -28.23 -7.14
CA ALA A 204 -4.39 -28.91 -7.70
C ALA A 204 -4.36 -29.04 -9.24
N CYS A 205 -3.62 -28.17 -9.91
CA CYS A 205 -3.51 -28.08 -11.38
C CYS A 205 -2.04 -28.09 -11.83
N PRO A 206 -1.31 -29.21 -11.62
CA PRO A 206 0.11 -29.33 -12.00
C PRO A 206 0.37 -29.27 -13.52
N GLU A 207 -0.69 -29.24 -14.35
CA GLU A 207 -0.57 -29.05 -15.79
C GLU A 207 -0.24 -27.60 -16.19
N PHE A 208 -0.34 -26.62 -15.28
CA PHE A 208 0.19 -25.30 -15.55
C PHE A 208 1.72 -25.36 -15.74
N ASP A 209 2.20 -24.72 -16.79
CA ASP A 209 3.63 -24.52 -17.00
C ASP A 209 4.13 -23.31 -16.21
N VAL A 210 3.30 -22.26 -16.17
CA VAL A 210 3.56 -20.98 -15.50
C VAL A 210 2.26 -20.45 -14.89
N ILE A 211 2.35 -19.83 -13.73
CA ILE A 211 1.33 -18.93 -13.17
C ILE A 211 1.96 -17.56 -12.95
N VAL A 212 1.38 -16.54 -13.57
CA VAL A 212 1.59 -15.13 -13.24
C VAL A 212 0.62 -14.79 -12.11
N ALA A 213 1.15 -14.63 -10.90
CA ALA A 213 0.42 -14.14 -9.72
C ALA A 213 0.44 -12.60 -9.68
N ALA A 214 -0.39 -12.02 -8.81
CA ALA A 214 -0.52 -10.58 -8.56
C ALA A 214 -1.05 -10.36 -7.13
N HIS A 215 -1.62 -9.19 -6.81
CA HIS A 215 -2.27 -8.86 -5.52
C HIS A 215 -1.33 -8.76 -4.31
N GLY A 216 -0.30 -9.60 -4.21
CA GLY A 216 0.67 -9.59 -3.12
C GLY A 216 1.66 -8.41 -3.17
N HIS A 217 1.80 -7.76 -4.32
CA HIS A 217 2.74 -6.67 -4.63
C HIS A 217 4.21 -7.04 -4.34
N LYS A 218 4.56 -8.32 -4.42
CA LYS A 218 5.89 -8.84 -4.12
C LYS A 218 6.63 -9.14 -5.41
N SER A 219 7.92 -8.77 -5.45
CA SER A 219 8.79 -9.24 -6.53
C SER A 219 9.16 -10.71 -6.29
N ILE A 220 8.46 -11.63 -6.95
CA ILE A 220 8.79 -13.06 -6.97
C ILE A 220 9.29 -13.39 -8.37
N PRO A 221 10.61 -13.33 -8.62
CA PRO A 221 11.13 -13.45 -9.98
C PRO A 221 11.09 -14.89 -10.49
N ASN A 222 11.20 -15.90 -9.62
CA ASN A 222 11.30 -17.30 -10.01
C ASN A 222 11.05 -18.24 -8.81
N GLN A 223 9.82 -18.71 -8.63
CA GLN A 223 9.46 -19.67 -7.58
C GLN A 223 8.85 -20.93 -8.19
N MET A 224 9.32 -22.12 -7.80
CA MET A 224 8.73 -23.38 -8.25
C MET A 224 7.80 -23.95 -7.17
N ILE A 225 6.53 -24.19 -7.51
CA ILE A 225 5.53 -24.80 -6.64
C ILE A 225 4.94 -26.01 -7.38
N ASN A 226 5.09 -27.22 -6.84
CA ASN A 226 4.61 -28.45 -7.47
C ASN A 226 4.95 -28.57 -8.97
N ASN A 227 6.19 -28.22 -9.33
CA ASN A 227 6.68 -28.19 -10.71
C ASN A 227 5.96 -27.18 -11.64
N VAL A 228 5.26 -26.19 -11.10
CA VAL A 228 4.74 -25.01 -11.80
C VAL A 228 5.64 -23.81 -11.49
N LEU A 229 6.03 -23.04 -12.50
CA LEU A 229 6.76 -21.79 -12.28
C LEU A 229 5.77 -20.68 -11.89
N VAL A 230 5.97 -20.07 -10.74
CA VAL A 230 5.19 -18.94 -10.23
C VAL A 230 6.07 -17.69 -10.26
N VAL A 231 5.52 -16.61 -10.80
CA VAL A 231 6.13 -15.27 -10.78
C VAL A 231 5.12 -14.25 -10.30
N GLU A 232 5.60 -13.14 -9.73
CA GLU A 232 4.78 -12.01 -9.29
C GLU A 232 5.57 -10.71 -9.45
N ASN A 233 4.87 -9.64 -9.83
CA ASN A 233 5.45 -8.30 -9.96
C ASN A 233 5.28 -7.46 -8.68
N LYS A 234 6.12 -6.45 -8.55
CA LYS A 234 5.78 -5.30 -7.69
C LYS A 234 4.71 -4.45 -8.35
N ASN A 235 4.05 -3.65 -7.53
CA ASN A 235 3.03 -2.71 -7.95
C ASN A 235 3.58 -1.40 -8.57
N ALA A 236 2.66 -0.53 -9.01
CA ALA A 236 2.92 0.81 -9.54
C ALA A 236 3.89 0.83 -10.73
N GLY A 237 3.85 -0.22 -11.56
CA GLY A 237 4.71 -0.35 -12.73
C GLY A 237 6.20 -0.52 -12.40
N ALA A 238 6.56 -0.95 -11.19
CA ALA A 238 7.95 -1.05 -10.75
C ALA A 238 8.71 -2.24 -11.37
N THR A 239 8.02 -3.30 -11.79
CA THR A 239 8.62 -4.45 -12.46
C THR A 239 7.84 -4.92 -13.70
N VAL A 240 8.52 -5.67 -14.57
CA VAL A 240 7.93 -6.53 -15.61
C VAL A 240 8.57 -7.91 -15.47
N SER A 241 7.77 -8.96 -15.35
CA SER A 241 8.30 -10.33 -15.36
C SER A 241 8.63 -10.73 -16.79
N GLU A 242 9.86 -11.12 -17.03
CA GLU A 242 10.32 -11.72 -18.27
C GLU A 242 10.50 -13.23 -18.05
N ILE A 243 9.71 -14.02 -18.78
CA ILE A 243 9.60 -15.47 -18.59
C ILE A 243 9.91 -16.15 -19.92
N HIS A 244 10.77 -17.16 -19.89
CA HIS A 244 11.16 -17.96 -21.05
C HIS A 244 10.78 -19.42 -20.87
N LEU A 245 10.03 -19.94 -21.84
CA LEU A 245 9.67 -21.35 -21.96
C LEU A 245 10.44 -21.98 -23.12
N TYR A 246 11.41 -22.82 -22.77
CA TYR A 246 12.22 -23.55 -23.76
C TYR A 246 11.50 -24.83 -24.17
N LEU A 247 10.94 -24.80 -25.38
CA LEU A 247 10.11 -25.83 -25.95
C LEU A 247 10.89 -26.71 -26.92
N GLN A 248 10.69 -28.03 -26.82
CA GLN A 248 11.16 -29.01 -27.80
C GLN A 248 9.98 -29.60 -28.56
N ARG A 249 10.13 -29.74 -29.88
CA ARG A 249 9.11 -30.38 -30.72
C ARG A 249 9.30 -31.89 -30.72
N GLY A 250 8.24 -32.62 -30.38
CA GLY A 250 8.20 -34.08 -30.44
C GLY A 250 8.03 -34.61 -31.85
N LEU A 251 8.21 -35.93 -32.01
CA LEU A 251 7.97 -36.65 -33.27
C LEU A 251 6.48 -36.67 -33.66
N ASP A 252 5.59 -36.49 -32.68
CA ASP A 252 4.14 -36.30 -32.86
C ASP A 252 3.78 -34.88 -33.35
N GLY A 253 4.79 -34.03 -33.53
CA GLY A 253 4.65 -32.65 -33.98
C GLY A 253 4.23 -31.66 -32.89
N LYS A 254 3.95 -32.12 -31.66
CA LYS A 254 3.55 -31.30 -30.51
C LYS A 254 4.76 -30.67 -29.83
N TRP A 255 4.57 -29.51 -29.20
CA TRP A 255 5.61 -28.90 -28.37
C TRP A 255 5.51 -29.42 -26.93
N LYS A 256 6.65 -29.51 -26.26
CA LYS A 256 6.74 -29.83 -24.83
C LYS A 256 7.72 -28.89 -24.16
N VAL A 257 7.35 -28.35 -23.00
CA VAL A 257 8.25 -27.54 -22.18
C VAL A 257 9.36 -28.42 -21.62
N LYS A 258 10.60 -27.98 -21.80
CA LYS A 258 11.81 -28.66 -21.30
C LYS A 258 12.49 -27.91 -20.18
N ASN A 259 12.44 -26.59 -20.24
CA ASN A 259 12.98 -25.73 -19.21
C ASN A 259 12.18 -24.43 -19.14
N ARG A 260 12.24 -23.79 -17.97
CA ARG A 260 11.60 -22.51 -17.66
C ARG A 260 12.62 -21.64 -16.95
N THR A 261 12.72 -20.37 -17.34
CA THR A 261 13.50 -19.37 -16.60
C THR A 261 12.70 -18.08 -16.52
N SER A 262 12.91 -17.30 -15.48
CA SER A 262 12.28 -16.00 -15.34
C SER A 262 13.10 -15.06 -14.46
N GLU A 263 12.92 -13.78 -14.71
CA GLU A 263 13.40 -12.67 -13.89
C GLU A 263 12.38 -11.53 -13.88
N ASN A 264 12.51 -10.61 -12.93
CA ASN A 264 11.74 -9.38 -12.90
C ASN A 264 12.65 -8.21 -13.28
N LEU A 265 12.37 -7.59 -14.42
CA LEU A 265 13.06 -6.38 -14.87
C LEU A 265 12.70 -5.22 -13.95
N LEU A 266 13.69 -4.41 -13.55
CA LEU A 266 13.48 -3.21 -12.75
C LEU A 266 13.18 -2.03 -13.68
N ILE A 267 11.96 -1.48 -13.59
CA ILE A 267 11.46 -0.51 -14.56
C ILE A 267 12.02 0.89 -14.37
N LYS A 268 12.44 1.23 -13.14
CA LYS A 268 13.15 2.48 -12.85
C LYS A 268 14.39 2.74 -13.71
N ASP A 269 14.96 1.70 -14.31
CA ASP A 269 16.17 1.79 -15.13
C ASP A 269 15.85 2.07 -16.62
N TYR A 270 14.57 2.11 -16.99
CA TYR A 270 14.10 2.41 -18.34
C TYR A 270 13.53 3.83 -18.44
N ALA A 271 13.73 4.46 -19.59
CA ALA A 271 13.09 5.74 -19.91
C ALA A 271 11.61 5.53 -20.29
N PRO A 272 10.72 6.49 -20.00
CA PRO A 272 9.33 6.41 -20.45
C PRO A 272 9.25 6.44 -21.99
N ASP A 273 8.34 5.64 -22.56
CA ASP A 273 8.15 5.57 -24.00
C ASP A 273 7.57 6.89 -24.55
N PRO A 274 8.24 7.56 -25.51
CA PRO A 274 7.84 8.89 -25.96
C PRO A 274 6.52 8.90 -26.74
N GLU A 275 6.15 7.80 -27.42
CA GLU A 275 4.87 7.73 -28.13
C GLU A 275 3.72 7.52 -27.15
N LEU A 276 3.92 6.70 -26.13
CA LEU A 276 2.92 6.46 -25.10
C LEU A 276 2.71 7.69 -24.22
N THR A 277 3.78 8.37 -23.79
CA THR A 277 3.65 9.63 -23.04
C THR A 277 2.92 10.71 -23.84
N ALA A 278 3.20 10.82 -25.15
CA ALA A 278 2.48 11.74 -26.02
C ALA A 278 0.98 11.38 -26.15
N LEU A 279 0.64 10.08 -26.22
CA LEU A 279 -0.75 9.60 -26.22
C LEU A 279 -1.48 9.96 -24.91
N LEU A 280 -0.76 9.98 -23.79
CA LEU A 280 -1.33 10.14 -22.46
C LEU A 280 -1.28 11.58 -21.91
N ALA A 281 -0.70 12.53 -22.67
CA ALA A 281 -0.41 13.88 -22.21
C ALA A 281 -1.62 14.66 -21.70
N GLU A 282 -2.81 14.49 -22.30
CA GLU A 282 -4.02 15.16 -21.83
C GLU A 282 -4.52 14.60 -20.49
N TYR A 283 -4.35 13.30 -20.25
CA TYR A 283 -4.68 12.68 -18.96
C TYR A 283 -3.70 13.12 -17.87
N ASP A 284 -2.40 13.15 -18.18
CA ASP A 284 -1.36 13.68 -17.28
C ASP A 284 -1.66 15.13 -16.87
N ALA A 285 -1.97 16.00 -17.85
CA ALA A 285 -2.33 17.39 -17.59
C ALA A 285 -3.55 17.52 -16.67
N ARG A 286 -4.62 16.74 -16.92
CA ARG A 286 -5.84 16.74 -16.09
C ARG A 286 -5.58 16.23 -14.67
N ALA A 287 -4.77 15.18 -14.51
CA ALA A 287 -4.43 14.66 -13.19
C ALA A 287 -3.56 15.65 -12.40
N LYS A 288 -2.62 16.34 -13.06
CA LYS A 288 -1.84 17.44 -12.45
C LYS A 288 -2.72 18.64 -12.06
N GLU A 289 -3.72 18.98 -12.88
CA GLU A 289 -4.69 20.03 -12.54
C GLU A 289 -5.57 19.64 -11.36
N ASP A 290 -6.09 18.42 -11.33
CA ASP A 290 -6.85 17.88 -10.20
C ASP A 290 -6.01 17.89 -8.91
N ALA A 291 -4.74 17.49 -8.98
CA ALA A 291 -3.84 17.47 -7.84
C ALA A 291 -3.68 18.86 -7.17
N VAL A 292 -3.67 19.94 -7.96
CA VAL A 292 -3.53 21.31 -7.42
C VAL A 292 -4.87 21.98 -7.09
N THR A 293 -5.99 21.26 -7.22
CA THR A 293 -7.33 21.79 -6.91
C THR A 293 -7.40 22.20 -5.43
N PRO A 294 -7.79 23.46 -5.13
CA PRO A 294 -8.02 23.90 -3.75
C PRO A 294 -9.17 23.11 -3.12
N ILE A 295 -8.90 22.48 -1.98
CA ILE A 295 -9.89 21.72 -1.19
C ILE A 295 -10.23 22.40 0.14
N GLY A 296 -9.47 23.41 0.53
CA GLY A 296 -9.73 24.20 1.73
C GLY A 296 -8.66 25.22 2.03
N GLU A 297 -8.66 25.70 3.27
CA GLU A 297 -7.71 26.67 3.80
C GLU A 297 -7.37 26.31 5.25
N LEU A 298 -6.08 26.33 5.58
CA LEU A 298 -5.59 26.28 6.96
C LEU A 298 -5.38 27.72 7.45
N ARG A 299 -5.95 28.07 8.60
CA ARG A 299 -5.84 29.40 9.22
C ARG A 299 -5.31 29.30 10.65
N GLY A 300 -4.59 30.32 11.11
CA GLY A 300 -4.14 30.40 12.51
C GLY A 300 -2.79 29.72 12.76
N GLY A 301 -2.03 29.45 11.70
CA GLY A 301 -0.69 28.86 11.75
C GLY A 301 -0.60 27.45 11.18
N ASP A 302 0.61 26.89 11.23
CA ASP A 302 0.93 25.55 10.73
C ASP A 302 0.39 24.44 11.65
N LEU A 303 0.13 23.24 11.12
CA LEU A 303 -0.37 22.11 11.92
C LEU A 303 0.69 21.54 12.89
N ALA A 304 1.98 21.71 12.59
CA ALA A 304 3.05 21.46 13.55
C ALA A 304 3.93 22.70 13.70
N PRO A 305 4.44 23.00 14.91
CA PRO A 305 5.39 24.09 15.07
C PRO A 305 6.71 23.79 14.36
N ALA A 306 7.54 24.83 14.18
CA ALA A 306 8.90 24.64 13.70
C ALA A 306 9.69 23.72 14.63
N ASN A 307 10.59 22.93 14.06
CA ASN A 307 11.43 22.05 14.86
C ASN A 307 12.32 22.88 15.80
N GLU A 308 12.38 22.51 17.07
CA GLU A 308 13.29 23.17 18.01
C GLU A 308 14.74 22.85 17.67
N ILE A 309 14.98 21.58 17.34
CA ILE A 309 16.24 21.02 16.85
C ILE A 309 15.97 20.51 15.44
N ASP A 310 16.67 21.03 14.42
CA ASP A 310 16.33 20.85 13.00
C ASP A 310 16.07 19.39 12.58
N CYS A 311 16.85 18.44 13.10
CA CYS A 311 16.74 17.01 12.78
C CYS A 311 15.69 16.23 13.59
N LEU A 312 14.96 16.88 14.51
CA LEU A 312 13.94 16.29 15.36
C LEU A 312 12.56 16.88 15.01
N PRO A 313 11.65 16.12 14.38
CA PRO A 313 10.30 16.58 14.09
C PRO A 313 9.51 16.82 15.38
N GLN A 314 8.93 18.01 15.50
CA GLN A 314 8.20 18.39 16.72
C GLN A 314 6.99 17.49 17.02
N ALA A 315 6.32 17.01 15.97
CA ALA A 315 5.22 16.05 16.07
C ALA A 315 5.61 14.71 16.73
N MET A 316 6.90 14.39 16.87
CA MET A 316 7.36 13.17 17.53
C MET A 316 7.71 13.38 19.01
N VAL A 317 7.97 14.60 19.44
CA VAL A 317 8.47 14.90 20.80
C VAL A 317 7.48 15.69 21.65
N GLN A 318 6.40 16.14 21.03
CA GLN A 318 5.30 16.80 21.70
C GLN A 318 4.00 16.59 20.92
N ASP A 319 2.90 16.85 21.62
CA ASP A 319 1.59 16.86 21.00
C ASP A 319 1.45 18.00 19.98
N THR A 320 0.80 17.73 18.85
CA THR A 320 0.69 18.68 17.73
C THR A 320 -0.61 18.50 16.96
N ALA A 321 -1.12 19.61 16.40
CA ALA A 321 -2.34 19.61 15.63
C ALA A 321 -2.26 18.73 14.37
N LEU A 322 -1.05 18.44 13.89
CA LEU A 322 -0.82 17.55 12.75
C LEU A 322 -1.28 16.11 13.01
N LEU A 323 -0.78 15.48 14.08
CA LEU A 323 -1.15 14.10 14.40
C LEU A 323 -2.56 14.04 14.98
N ASP A 324 -2.98 15.07 15.73
CA ASP A 324 -4.36 15.21 16.19
C ASP A 324 -5.35 15.26 15.03
N PHE A 325 -5.07 16.05 13.99
CA PHE A 325 -5.93 16.13 12.83
C PHE A 325 -6.05 14.78 12.10
N ILE A 326 -4.94 14.06 11.92
CA ILE A 326 -4.97 12.73 11.30
C ILE A 326 -5.79 11.76 12.15
N ASN A 327 -5.55 11.75 13.46
CA ASN A 327 -6.30 10.89 14.38
C ASN A 327 -7.78 11.26 14.45
N GLU A 328 -8.14 12.55 14.43
CA GLU A 328 -9.52 13.04 14.39
C GLU A 328 -10.25 12.47 13.18
N VAL A 329 -9.63 12.54 12.00
CA VAL A 329 -10.18 12.00 10.75
C VAL A 329 -10.36 10.48 10.83
N GLN A 330 -9.34 9.77 11.32
CA GLN A 330 -9.41 8.31 11.50
C GLN A 330 -10.55 7.92 12.46
N MET A 331 -10.71 8.62 13.58
CA MET A 331 -11.80 8.39 14.54
C MET A 331 -13.16 8.73 13.95
N TYR A 332 -13.28 9.82 13.20
CA TYR A 332 -14.54 10.25 12.61
C TYR A 332 -15.14 9.19 11.67
N TYR A 333 -14.34 8.70 10.71
CA TYR A 333 -14.86 7.75 9.72
C TYR A 333 -15.09 6.35 10.28
N THR A 334 -14.35 5.96 11.32
CA THR A 334 -14.52 4.65 11.95
C THR A 334 -15.57 4.64 13.07
N GLY A 335 -15.85 5.81 13.68
CA GLY A 335 -16.55 5.90 14.96
C GLY A 335 -15.76 5.29 16.12
N ALA A 336 -14.44 5.14 15.98
CA ALA A 336 -13.57 4.60 17.03
C ALA A 336 -13.46 5.55 18.22
N GLN A 337 -13.21 5.00 19.42
CA GLN A 337 -12.94 5.84 20.61
C GLN A 337 -11.47 6.21 20.73
N VAL A 338 -10.57 5.45 20.11
CA VAL A 338 -9.12 5.70 20.11
C VAL A 338 -8.62 5.60 18.68
N SER A 339 -7.62 6.40 18.36
CA SER A 339 -6.87 6.28 17.11
C SER A 339 -5.38 6.32 17.39
N ALA A 340 -4.61 5.61 16.57
CA ALA A 340 -3.16 5.67 16.59
C ALA A 340 -2.65 5.98 15.17
N THR A 341 -1.70 6.91 15.08
CA THR A 341 -1.10 7.29 13.81
C THR A 341 0.36 7.67 13.98
N ALA A 342 1.18 7.28 13.00
CA ALA A 342 2.59 7.63 12.94
C ALA A 342 2.81 8.85 12.06
N LEU A 343 3.90 9.58 12.33
CA LEU A 343 4.42 10.51 11.34
C LEU A 343 4.93 9.71 10.13
N THR A 344 4.50 10.07 8.92
CA THR A 344 4.80 9.29 7.71
C THR A 344 6.06 9.76 6.98
N SER A 345 6.49 11.00 7.24
CA SER A 345 7.76 11.59 6.81
C SER A 345 8.31 12.51 7.90
N MET A 346 9.63 12.57 8.06
CA MET A 346 10.31 13.52 8.98
C MET A 346 10.01 15.00 8.65
N THR A 347 9.55 15.27 7.44
CA THR A 347 9.16 16.62 6.98
C THR A 347 7.65 16.82 6.94
N SER A 348 6.85 15.90 7.49
CA SER A 348 5.39 15.99 7.39
C SER A 348 4.88 17.28 8.02
N GLN A 349 4.13 18.05 7.25
CA GLN A 349 3.66 19.36 7.66
C GLN A 349 2.55 19.85 6.72
N MET A 350 1.61 20.61 7.27
CA MET A 350 0.72 21.47 6.50
C MET A 350 0.92 22.92 6.92
N LYS A 351 1.33 23.75 5.97
CA LYS A 351 1.57 25.17 6.20
C LYS A 351 0.28 25.96 6.10
N GLU A 352 0.20 27.05 6.86
CA GLU A 352 -0.93 27.98 6.79
C GLU A 352 -1.17 28.44 5.33
N GLY A 353 -2.44 28.58 4.95
CA GLY A 353 -2.86 29.04 3.63
C GLY A 353 -3.74 28.04 2.89
N THR A 354 -3.79 28.18 1.56
CA THR A 354 -4.60 27.33 0.69
C THR A 354 -4.14 25.88 0.74
N ILE A 355 -5.08 24.98 1.02
CA ILE A 355 -4.89 23.54 0.99
C ILE A 355 -5.34 23.01 -0.36
N ARG A 356 -4.43 22.38 -1.09
CA ARG A 356 -4.69 21.66 -2.34
C ARG A 356 -4.84 20.17 -2.09
N LYS A 357 -5.44 19.45 -3.03
CA LYS A 357 -5.59 17.99 -2.95
C LYS A 357 -4.23 17.30 -2.72
N CYS A 358 -3.19 17.71 -3.44
CA CYS A 358 -1.85 17.15 -3.30
C CYS A 358 -1.18 17.42 -1.94
N ASP A 359 -1.63 18.44 -1.19
CA ASP A 359 -1.04 18.77 0.10
C ASP A 359 -1.32 17.68 1.15
N MET A 360 -2.30 16.79 0.92
CA MET A 360 -2.53 15.62 1.77
C MET A 360 -1.33 14.68 1.78
N ALA A 361 -0.60 14.57 0.66
CA ALA A 361 0.63 13.78 0.61
C ALA A 361 1.75 14.37 1.48
N SER A 362 1.71 15.68 1.78
CA SER A 362 2.68 16.35 2.66
C SER A 362 2.46 16.06 4.14
N ILE A 363 1.26 15.61 4.54
CA ILE A 363 0.98 15.19 5.93
C ILE A 363 0.90 13.67 6.08
N TYR A 364 0.54 12.96 5.00
CA TYR A 364 0.41 11.51 4.99
C TYR A 364 1.04 10.93 3.70
N THR A 365 2.19 10.27 3.80
CA THR A 365 3.02 9.87 2.63
C THR A 365 2.65 8.50 2.04
N TYR A 366 1.90 7.67 2.77
CA TYR A 366 1.60 6.31 2.34
C TYR A 366 0.17 6.18 1.83
N GLN A 367 -0.06 5.30 0.85
CA GLN A 367 -1.39 4.93 0.36
C GLN A 367 -2.04 3.88 1.28
N ASN A 368 -2.03 4.12 2.59
CA ASN A 368 -2.65 3.19 3.54
C ASN A 368 -4.17 3.38 3.56
N THR A 369 -4.89 2.28 3.71
CA THR A 369 -6.33 2.28 4.01
C THR A 369 -6.58 2.24 5.51
N LEU A 370 -7.83 2.50 5.92
CA LEU A 370 -8.21 2.66 7.33
C LEU A 370 -8.90 1.40 7.87
N TYR A 371 -8.40 0.86 8.96
CA TYR A 371 -8.93 -0.35 9.61
C TYR A 371 -9.53 0.00 10.98
N LYS A 372 -10.54 -0.79 11.37
CA LYS A 372 -11.25 -0.69 12.64
C LYS A 372 -11.05 -1.98 13.43
N LEU A 373 -10.41 -1.88 14.57
CA LEU A 373 -10.11 -3.01 15.45
C LEU A 373 -10.86 -2.88 16.78
N GLN A 374 -11.14 -4.00 17.43
CA GLN A 374 -11.55 -4.05 18.83
C GLN A 374 -10.41 -4.60 19.67
N MET A 375 -10.07 -3.90 20.75
CA MET A 375 -9.08 -4.34 21.72
C MET A 375 -9.54 -4.07 23.15
N ASN A 376 -9.00 -4.81 24.12
CA ASN A 376 -9.18 -4.52 25.53
C ASN A 376 -8.11 -3.53 26.05
N GLY A 377 -8.27 -3.02 27.27
CA GLY A 377 -7.34 -2.06 27.86
C GLY A 377 -5.92 -2.59 28.04
N LEU A 378 -5.75 -3.90 28.26
CA LEU A 378 -4.44 -4.53 28.33
C LEU A 378 -3.74 -4.51 26.97
N GLN A 379 -4.44 -4.90 25.90
CA GLN A 379 -3.95 -4.87 24.53
C GLN A 379 -3.61 -3.44 24.09
N LEU A 380 -4.47 -2.47 24.42
CA LEU A 380 -4.20 -1.05 24.16
C LEU A 380 -2.92 -0.60 24.87
N ARG A 381 -2.74 -0.93 26.16
CA ARG A 381 -1.54 -0.59 26.91
C ARG A 381 -0.29 -1.23 26.31
N LYS A 382 -0.34 -2.51 25.91
CA LYS A 382 0.77 -3.19 25.23
C LYS A 382 1.17 -2.47 23.94
N PHE A 383 0.20 -2.09 23.13
CA PHE A 383 0.44 -1.34 21.90
C PHE A 383 1.08 0.03 22.17
N MET A 384 0.56 0.79 23.15
CA MET A 384 1.12 2.08 23.54
C MET A 384 2.55 1.96 24.09
N GLU A 385 2.83 0.94 24.93
CA GLU A 385 4.17 0.67 25.47
C GLU A 385 5.17 0.26 24.39
N TRP A 386 4.73 -0.55 23.43
CA TRP A 386 5.53 -0.90 22.26
C TRP A 386 5.87 0.33 21.42
N SER A 387 4.88 1.19 21.14
CA SER A 387 5.12 2.46 20.43
C SER A 387 6.10 3.34 21.21
N ALA A 388 5.90 3.47 22.52
CA ALA A 388 6.76 4.27 23.40
C ALA A 388 8.20 3.73 23.52
N ALA A 389 8.47 2.47 23.18
CA ALA A 389 9.82 1.90 23.16
C ALA A 389 10.76 2.62 22.16
N PHE A 390 10.20 3.38 21.22
CA PHE A 390 10.92 4.23 20.26
C PHE A 390 11.93 5.20 20.90
N PHE A 391 11.63 5.73 22.08
CA PHE A 391 12.53 6.64 22.79
C PHE A 391 13.66 5.86 23.49
N LYS A 392 14.83 6.47 23.67
CA LYS A 392 15.81 5.94 24.62
C LYS A 392 15.43 6.31 26.05
N THR A 393 15.83 5.45 26.99
CA THR A 393 15.70 5.76 28.41
C THR A 393 16.57 6.98 28.71
N TRP A 394 15.96 8.05 29.22
CA TRP A 394 16.63 9.29 29.54
C TRP A 394 17.54 9.14 30.76
N GLU A 395 18.76 9.69 30.68
CA GLU A 395 19.72 9.72 31.78
C GLU A 395 19.87 11.13 32.37
N PRO A 396 20.22 11.29 33.67
CA PRO A 396 20.31 12.60 34.34
C PRO A 396 21.18 13.66 33.66
N GLN A 397 22.19 13.23 32.90
CA GLN A 397 23.07 14.10 32.15
C GLN A 397 22.51 14.56 30.80
N ASP A 398 21.46 13.94 30.29
CA ASP A 398 20.90 14.19 28.97
C ASP A 398 20.11 15.49 28.97
N VAL A 399 20.44 16.37 28.03
CA VAL A 399 19.78 17.67 27.83
C VAL A 399 19.01 17.74 26.52
N THR A 400 18.92 16.64 25.78
CA THR A 400 18.02 16.47 24.62
C THR A 400 17.42 15.07 24.63
N ILE A 401 16.37 14.83 23.83
CA ILE A 401 15.78 13.50 23.65
C ILE A 401 16.64 12.68 22.68
N ALA A 402 16.75 11.38 22.95
CA ALA A 402 17.38 10.40 22.06
C ALA A 402 16.41 9.25 21.76
N PHE A 403 16.68 8.53 20.66
CA PHE A 403 15.79 7.50 20.12
C PHE A 403 16.52 6.16 19.95
N ASP A 404 15.77 5.07 19.90
CA ASP A 404 16.33 3.77 19.52
C ASP A 404 16.53 3.72 18.00
N SER A 405 17.79 3.80 17.56
CA SER A 405 18.15 3.79 16.14
C SER A 405 17.87 2.47 15.43
N SER A 406 17.50 1.40 16.14
CA SER A 406 17.01 0.17 15.53
C SER A 406 15.55 0.27 15.08
N VAL A 407 14.80 1.24 15.64
CA VAL A 407 13.39 1.45 15.35
C VAL A 407 13.23 2.54 14.29
N ARG A 408 12.43 2.22 13.27
CA ARG A 408 12.09 3.14 12.19
C ARG A 408 11.09 4.17 12.70
N TYR A 409 11.23 5.45 12.31
CA TYR A 409 10.39 6.52 12.87
C TYR A 409 8.89 6.29 12.66
N TYR A 410 8.50 5.68 11.53
CA TYR A 410 7.10 5.40 11.17
C TYR A 410 6.51 4.24 11.99
N LEU A 411 7.28 3.64 12.90
CA LEU A 411 6.79 2.67 13.87
C LEU A 411 6.37 3.32 15.19
N TYR A 412 6.67 4.59 15.42
CA TYR A 412 6.12 5.34 16.55
C TYR A 412 4.76 5.93 16.22
N ASP A 413 3.73 5.51 16.95
CA ASP A 413 2.39 6.09 16.89
C ASP A 413 2.11 7.02 18.08
N ALA A 414 1.52 8.18 17.79
CA ALA A 414 0.82 9.01 18.76
C ALA A 414 -0.66 8.63 18.80
N PHE A 415 -1.24 8.66 20.01
CA PHE A 415 -2.60 8.18 20.26
C PHE A 415 -3.53 9.35 20.57
N ALA A 416 -4.76 9.30 20.03
CA ALA A 416 -5.85 10.19 20.41
C ALA A 416 -7.00 9.42 21.06
N GLY A 417 -7.88 10.12 21.78
CA GLY A 417 -9.06 9.52 22.44
C GLY A 417 -8.79 8.91 23.84
N VAL A 418 -7.55 9.00 24.31
CA VAL A 418 -7.12 8.70 25.68
C VAL A 418 -6.09 9.74 26.12
N LYS A 419 -5.96 9.96 27.43
CA LYS A 419 -4.90 10.81 28.00
C LYS A 419 -3.82 9.96 28.65
N TYR A 420 -2.56 10.32 28.47
CA TYR A 420 -1.42 9.58 29.02
C TYR A 420 -0.16 10.44 29.15
N ASP A 421 0.69 10.08 30.11
CA ASP A 421 2.06 10.60 30.19
C ASP A 421 3.02 9.54 29.63
N LEU A 422 3.98 9.96 28.81
CA LEU A 422 5.05 9.11 28.29
C LEU A 422 6.33 9.40 29.09
N ASP A 423 6.64 8.54 30.07
CA ASP A 423 7.77 8.71 30.98
C ASP A 423 9.04 8.06 30.41
N ILE A 424 9.88 8.85 29.73
CA ILE A 424 11.13 8.36 29.13
C ILE A 424 12.22 8.05 30.16
N SER A 425 12.03 8.34 31.45
CA SER A 425 12.98 7.91 32.50
C SER A 425 12.81 6.43 32.88
N LYS A 426 11.79 5.76 32.33
CA LYS A 426 11.51 4.34 32.58
C LYS A 426 11.99 3.48 31.43
N GLU A 427 12.35 2.24 31.76
CA GLU A 427 12.65 1.21 30.77
C GLU A 427 11.45 0.95 29.84
N PRO A 428 11.68 0.59 28.56
CA PRO A 428 10.64 0.15 27.64
C PRO A 428 9.69 -0.86 28.29
N GLY A 429 8.39 -0.74 28.00
CA GLY A 429 7.35 -1.56 28.62
C GLY A 429 6.77 -0.99 29.93
N ASN A 430 7.31 0.12 30.45
CA ASN A 430 6.86 0.77 31.68
C ASN A 430 6.76 2.30 31.58
N ARG A 431 6.59 2.82 30.38
CA ARG A 431 6.65 4.26 30.05
C ARG A 431 5.29 4.93 30.04
N ILE A 432 4.21 4.21 29.77
CA ILE A 432 2.86 4.77 29.73
C ILE A 432 2.32 4.92 31.16
N ARG A 433 2.15 6.16 31.59
CA ARG A 433 1.64 6.52 32.92
C ARG A 433 0.33 7.30 32.78
N ASN A 434 -0.44 7.29 33.87
CA ASN A 434 -1.69 8.07 33.98
C ASN A 434 -2.68 7.85 32.80
N LEU A 435 -2.71 6.62 32.27
CA LEU A 435 -3.60 6.27 31.16
C LEU A 435 -5.07 6.36 31.58
N THR A 436 -5.80 7.30 30.99
CA THR A 436 -7.21 7.56 31.27
C THR A 436 -8.00 7.72 29.98
N TRP A 437 -9.29 7.44 30.04
CA TRP A 437 -10.27 7.91 29.07
C TRP A 437 -10.27 9.45 29.04
N MET A 438 -10.76 10.08 27.97
CA MET A 438 -10.81 11.54 27.88
C MET A 438 -11.58 12.22 29.02
N ASN A 439 -12.56 11.52 29.61
CA ASN A 439 -13.33 11.96 30.77
C ASN A 439 -12.60 11.83 32.12
N GLY A 440 -11.34 11.36 32.13
CA GLY A 440 -10.49 11.20 33.30
C GLY A 440 -10.63 9.86 34.04
N LYS A 441 -11.53 8.95 33.62
CA LYS A 441 -11.62 7.60 34.19
C LYS A 441 -10.35 6.82 33.85
N ALA A 442 -9.70 6.19 34.83
CA ALA A 442 -8.55 5.30 34.59
C ALA A 442 -8.94 4.10 33.70
N VAL A 443 -8.10 3.81 32.70
CA VAL A 443 -8.29 2.67 31.81
C VAL A 443 -8.00 1.37 32.57
N GLN A 444 -9.00 0.49 32.63
CA GLN A 444 -8.87 -0.85 33.16
C GLN A 444 -8.49 -1.84 32.06
N ASP A 445 -7.79 -2.91 32.41
CA ASP A 445 -7.35 -3.92 31.43
C ASP A 445 -8.51 -4.61 30.70
N THR A 446 -9.69 -4.65 31.34
CA THR A 446 -10.93 -5.22 30.79
C THR A 446 -11.82 -4.21 30.06
N ASP A 447 -11.47 -2.92 30.07
CA ASP A 447 -12.20 -1.93 29.28
C ASP A 447 -12.11 -2.30 27.79
N SER A 448 -13.16 -2.06 26.99
CA SER A 448 -13.17 -2.37 25.56
C SER A 448 -13.11 -1.10 24.73
N PHE A 449 -12.22 -1.11 23.73
CA PHE A 449 -11.98 -0.02 22.80
C PHE A 449 -12.22 -0.50 21.37
N VAL A 450 -12.87 0.34 20.59
CA VAL A 450 -12.77 0.37 19.14
C VAL A 450 -11.65 1.33 18.80
N VAL A 451 -10.68 0.86 18.03
CA VAL A 451 -9.45 1.58 17.69
C VAL A 451 -9.29 1.68 16.18
N ALA A 452 -9.03 2.90 15.72
CA ALA A 452 -8.72 3.19 14.33
C ALA A 452 -7.20 3.17 14.12
N VAL A 453 -6.75 2.41 13.12
CA VAL A 453 -5.35 2.34 12.69
C VAL A 453 -5.29 2.17 11.19
N ASN A 454 -4.17 2.51 10.58
CA ASN A 454 -3.98 2.21 9.16
C ASN A 454 -3.76 0.71 8.93
N ASN A 455 -3.95 0.25 7.69
CA ASN A 455 -3.83 -1.17 7.32
C ASN A 455 -2.44 -1.74 7.59
N TYR A 456 -1.37 -0.97 7.34
CA TYR A 456 0.01 -1.37 7.61
C TYR A 456 0.22 -1.72 9.09
N ARG A 457 -0.21 -0.84 10.00
CA ARG A 457 -0.13 -1.05 11.45
C ARG A 457 -0.96 -2.26 11.88
N ALA A 458 -2.16 -2.38 11.33
CA ALA A 458 -3.05 -3.49 11.64
C ALA A 458 -2.40 -4.83 11.25
N THR A 459 -1.96 -4.99 10.01
CA THR A 459 -1.51 -6.29 9.47
C THR A 459 -0.11 -6.69 9.91
N THR A 460 0.79 -5.73 10.12
CA THR A 460 2.18 -6.04 10.47
C THR A 460 2.42 -6.22 11.97
N GLN A 461 1.58 -5.61 12.82
CA GLN A 461 1.84 -5.54 14.28
C GLN A 461 0.65 -5.94 15.16
N LEU A 462 -0.59 -5.65 14.76
CA LEU A 462 -1.76 -5.84 15.64
C LEU A 462 -2.56 -7.11 15.34
N LEU A 463 -2.54 -7.61 14.11
CA LEU A 463 -3.24 -8.81 13.67
C LEU A 463 -2.27 -9.97 13.38
N ALA A 464 -1.02 -9.84 13.79
CA ALA A 464 0.02 -10.84 13.63
C ALA A 464 0.75 -11.06 14.96
N TYR A 465 1.28 -12.27 15.16
CA TYR A 465 2.25 -12.53 16.21
C TYR A 465 3.60 -11.94 15.81
N ALA A 466 3.93 -10.82 16.43
CA ALA A 466 5.04 -9.94 16.06
C ALA A 466 5.60 -9.27 17.33
N ASP A 467 5.94 -7.98 17.25
CA ASP A 467 6.62 -7.28 18.34
C ASP A 467 5.68 -6.91 19.50
N ILE A 468 4.37 -6.77 19.24
CA ILE A 468 3.37 -6.40 20.27
C ILE A 468 2.79 -7.62 20.99
N PHE A 469 2.44 -8.67 20.23
CA PHE A 469 1.75 -9.86 20.72
C PHE A 469 2.57 -11.12 20.42
N ALA A 470 2.86 -11.90 21.46
CA ALA A 470 3.57 -13.17 21.34
C ALA A 470 2.63 -14.30 20.87
N GLU A 471 3.22 -15.37 20.32
CA GLU A 471 2.47 -16.56 19.91
C GLU A 471 1.63 -17.13 21.07
N GLY A 472 0.36 -17.40 20.81
CA GLY A 472 -0.60 -17.88 21.80
C GLY A 472 -1.31 -16.79 22.59
N GLU A 473 -0.97 -15.51 22.41
CA GLU A 473 -1.77 -14.41 22.94
C GLU A 473 -3.05 -14.17 22.13
N GLU A 474 -4.06 -13.60 22.78
CA GLU A 474 -5.27 -13.13 22.11
C GLU A 474 -4.97 -11.83 21.37
N LEU A 475 -5.13 -11.86 20.04
CA LEU A 475 -4.96 -10.69 19.18
C LEU A 475 -6.20 -9.77 19.25
N PRO A 476 -6.04 -8.46 18.98
CA PRO A 476 -7.13 -7.57 18.62
C PRO A 476 -8.06 -8.19 17.57
N LYS A 477 -9.35 -7.93 17.71
CA LYS A 477 -10.36 -8.42 16.76
C LYS A 477 -10.54 -7.40 15.64
N LEU A 478 -10.33 -7.81 14.41
CA LEU A 478 -10.69 -7.02 13.23
C LEU A 478 -12.21 -6.87 13.12
N LEU A 479 -12.70 -5.62 13.10
CA LEU A 479 -14.12 -5.30 12.93
C LEU A 479 -14.45 -4.92 11.48
N GLU A 480 -13.58 -4.13 10.85
CA GLU A 480 -13.80 -3.59 9.51
C GLU A 480 -12.44 -3.28 8.86
N ILE A 481 -12.31 -3.58 7.57
CA ILE A 481 -11.19 -3.21 6.71
C ILE A 481 -11.65 -2.15 5.73
N ASP A 482 -10.71 -1.35 5.23
CA ASP A 482 -10.95 -0.36 4.17
C ASP A 482 -12.18 0.51 4.46
N VAL A 483 -12.27 1.02 5.69
CA VAL A 483 -13.34 1.89 6.14
C VAL A 483 -13.42 3.10 5.21
N ARG A 484 -14.58 3.29 4.57
CA ARG A 484 -14.80 4.28 3.50
C ARG A 484 -13.88 4.09 2.28
N GLY A 485 -13.61 2.85 1.90
CA GLY A 485 -12.87 2.50 0.68
C GLY A 485 -13.51 3.03 -0.61
N ASP A 486 -14.79 3.41 -0.58
CA ASP A 486 -15.47 4.16 -1.65
C ASP A 486 -14.86 5.55 -1.90
N VAL A 487 -14.25 6.15 -0.89
CA VAL A 487 -13.52 7.42 -0.98
C VAL A 487 -12.05 7.19 -1.30
N GLY A 488 -11.43 6.19 -0.67
CA GLY A 488 -10.02 5.85 -0.86
C GLY A 488 -9.28 5.57 0.45
N GLY A 489 -7.97 5.85 0.46
CA GLY A 489 -7.11 5.67 1.63
C GLY A 489 -7.18 6.84 2.61
N VAL A 490 -6.32 6.81 3.62
CA VAL A 490 -6.28 7.85 4.67
C VAL A 490 -6.07 9.26 4.09
N ARG A 491 -5.31 9.40 2.99
CA ARG A 491 -5.10 10.67 2.27
C ARG A 491 -6.40 11.25 1.72
N GLU A 492 -7.17 10.43 1.01
CA GLU A 492 -8.43 10.84 0.42
C GLU A 492 -9.46 11.16 1.51
N LEU A 493 -9.47 10.40 2.61
CA LEU A 493 -10.29 10.67 3.79
C LEU A 493 -9.95 12.02 4.44
N LEU A 494 -8.67 12.38 4.56
CA LEU A 494 -8.25 13.69 5.06
C LEU A 494 -8.82 14.82 4.19
N GLY A 495 -8.64 14.72 2.87
CA GLY A 495 -9.14 15.75 1.93
C GLY A 495 -10.67 15.83 1.86
N GLU A 496 -11.36 14.68 1.92
CA GLU A 496 -12.82 14.61 2.02
C GLU A 496 -13.31 15.26 3.31
N TYR A 497 -12.66 14.97 4.45
CA TYR A 497 -13.04 15.51 5.75
C TYR A 497 -12.91 17.03 5.81
N ILE A 498 -11.84 17.59 5.24
CA ILE A 498 -11.67 19.05 5.10
C ILE A 498 -12.86 19.64 4.34
N ARG A 499 -13.22 19.06 3.19
CA ARG A 499 -14.28 19.58 2.32
C ARG A 499 -15.67 19.45 2.94
N THR A 500 -16.02 18.26 3.42
CA THR A 500 -17.42 17.91 3.72
C THR A 500 -17.77 17.99 5.20
N VAL A 501 -16.78 17.87 6.10
CA VAL A 501 -17.01 17.92 7.55
C VAL A 501 -16.58 19.25 8.14
N LYS A 502 -15.39 19.74 7.77
CA LYS A 502 -14.87 21.03 8.24
C LYS A 502 -15.34 22.23 7.40
N GLY A 503 -16.02 21.98 6.27
CA GLY A 503 -16.54 23.04 5.40
C GLY A 503 -15.46 23.83 4.67
N GLY A 504 -14.29 23.25 4.46
CA GLY A 504 -13.17 23.84 3.72
C GLY A 504 -12.26 24.75 4.55
N THR A 505 -12.43 24.86 5.87
CA THR A 505 -11.51 25.61 6.74
C THR A 505 -11.12 24.77 7.93
N ILE A 506 -9.81 24.63 8.17
CA ILE A 506 -9.27 24.02 9.38
C ILE A 506 -8.37 25.02 10.11
N GLU A 507 -8.25 24.82 11.42
CA GLU A 507 -7.37 25.59 12.30
C GLU A 507 -6.55 24.61 13.14
N PRO A 508 -5.30 24.93 13.51
CA PRO A 508 -4.52 24.08 14.40
C PRO A 508 -5.23 23.92 15.75
N HIS A 509 -5.53 22.67 16.11
CA HIS A 509 -6.09 22.31 17.41
C HIS A 509 -5.21 21.23 18.05
N VAL A 510 -4.70 21.50 19.25
CA VAL A 510 -3.93 20.53 20.06
C VAL A 510 -4.77 20.16 21.27
N ASP A 511 -5.13 18.89 21.42
CA ASP A 511 -6.01 18.45 22.50
C ASP A 511 -5.27 18.23 23.84
N ASN A 512 -3.93 18.24 23.81
CA ASN A 512 -3.02 18.08 24.95
C ASN A 512 -3.30 16.80 25.74
N ASN A 513 -3.72 15.74 25.05
CA ASN A 513 -4.00 14.47 25.68
C ASN A 513 -2.73 13.74 26.11
N TRP A 514 -1.57 14.04 25.53
CA TRP A 514 -0.30 13.43 25.92
C TRP A 514 0.86 14.40 26.07
N LYS A 515 1.87 13.97 26.82
CA LYS A 515 3.15 14.67 26.96
C LYS A 515 4.28 13.72 27.34
N ILE A 516 5.51 14.13 27.01
CA ILE A 516 6.71 13.49 27.53
C ILE A 516 6.96 13.99 28.96
N VAL A 517 7.28 13.05 29.86
CA VAL A 517 7.74 13.32 31.22
C VAL A 517 9.02 12.50 31.51
N GLY A 518 9.64 12.73 32.67
CA GLY A 518 10.87 12.03 33.06
C GLY A 518 12.16 12.63 32.48
N ASN A 519 12.05 13.56 31.55
CA ASN A 519 13.10 14.39 30.99
C ASN A 519 13.47 15.57 31.92
N ASN A 520 13.98 15.28 33.11
CA ASN A 520 14.20 16.26 34.18
C ASN A 520 15.46 17.14 33.99
N TRP A 521 15.79 17.52 32.76
CA TRP A 521 16.91 18.41 32.48
C TRP A 521 16.66 19.83 32.99
N LYS A 522 17.72 20.59 33.22
CA LYS A 522 17.59 22.03 33.51
C LYS A 522 17.27 22.76 32.20
N ALA A 523 16.23 23.59 32.22
CA ALA A 523 15.81 24.36 31.04
C ALA A 523 16.97 25.17 30.42
N ALA A 524 17.80 25.82 31.24
CA ALA A 524 18.95 26.59 30.77
C ALA A 524 20.02 25.73 30.06
N ASP A 525 20.19 24.48 30.47
CA ASP A 525 21.14 23.56 29.84
C ASP A 525 20.60 23.05 28.50
N HIS A 526 19.30 22.75 28.42
CA HIS A 526 18.61 22.42 27.18
C HIS A 526 18.65 23.59 26.18
N GLU A 527 18.30 24.80 26.60
CA GLU A 527 18.38 26.02 25.76
C GLU A 527 19.81 26.26 25.25
N LYS A 528 20.83 26.02 26.09
CA LYS A 528 22.23 26.10 25.67
C LYS A 528 22.55 25.04 24.61
N ALA A 529 22.09 23.80 24.78
CA ALA A 529 22.28 22.73 23.81
C ALA A 529 21.62 23.06 22.46
N VAL A 530 20.35 23.48 22.47
CA VAL A 530 19.59 23.88 21.27
C VAL A 530 20.31 25.02 20.53
N ARG A 531 20.78 26.05 21.25
CA ARG A 531 21.54 27.14 20.64
C ARG A 531 22.83 26.64 19.99
N LEU A 532 23.61 25.81 20.68
CA LEU A 532 24.86 25.27 20.15
C LEU A 532 24.64 24.36 18.93
N LEU A 533 23.55 23.59 18.89
CA LEU A 533 23.14 22.80 17.74
C LEU A 533 22.80 23.69 16.54
N ARG A 534 22.00 24.75 16.74
CA ARG A 534 21.64 25.72 15.68
C ARG A 534 22.84 26.49 15.14
N GLU A 535 23.83 26.76 16.00
CA GLU A 535 25.10 27.39 15.61
C GLU A 535 26.07 26.42 14.91
N GLY A 536 25.73 25.13 14.81
CA GLY A 536 26.59 24.09 14.23
C GLY A 536 27.82 23.75 15.09
N LYS A 537 27.82 24.14 16.37
CA LYS A 537 28.92 23.87 17.32
C LYS A 537 28.80 22.49 17.98
N LEU A 538 27.56 22.02 18.11
CA LEU A 538 27.24 20.63 18.43
C LEU A 538 26.52 19.99 17.25
N ALA A 539 26.56 18.67 17.18
CA ALA A 539 25.77 17.90 16.24
C ALA A 539 25.16 16.70 16.98
N LEU A 540 23.87 16.46 16.75
CA LEU A 540 23.29 15.15 17.00
C LEU A 540 23.75 14.23 15.86
N ASN A 541 24.24 13.03 16.17
CA ASN A 541 24.74 12.08 15.18
C ASN A 541 23.84 12.03 13.94
N GLU A 542 24.44 12.20 12.76
CA GLU A 542 23.71 12.21 11.48
C GLU A 542 22.94 10.90 11.31
N ASN A 543 21.66 11.03 10.95
CA ASN A 543 20.77 9.90 10.69
C ASN A 543 21.41 9.03 9.59
N ALA A 544 21.86 7.82 9.96
CA ALA A 544 22.57 6.92 9.03
C ALA A 544 21.71 6.54 7.81
N ASP A 545 20.40 6.68 7.93
CA ASP A 545 19.44 6.67 6.84
C ASP A 545 18.31 7.66 7.12
N SER A 546 17.58 8.11 6.10
CA SER A 546 16.46 9.08 6.22
C SER A 546 15.24 8.55 6.99
N ARG A 547 15.37 7.42 7.70
CA ARG A 547 14.31 6.66 8.36
C ARG A 547 14.55 6.41 9.85
N THR A 548 15.64 6.94 10.40
CA THR A 548 16.01 6.83 11.82
C THR A 548 16.21 8.22 12.42
N LEU A 549 16.03 8.32 13.73
CA LEU A 549 16.24 9.55 14.51
C LEU A 549 17.55 9.47 15.30
N PRO A 550 18.10 10.60 15.80
CA PRO A 550 19.35 10.62 16.54
C PRO A 550 19.36 9.68 17.75
N GLY A 551 20.27 8.71 17.71
CA GLY A 551 20.40 7.69 18.76
C GLY A 551 21.18 8.12 20.00
N LYS A 552 21.69 9.36 20.06
CA LYS A 552 22.45 9.89 21.20
C LYS A 552 21.88 11.24 21.61
N ALA A 553 21.76 11.47 22.91
CA ALA A 553 21.42 12.77 23.44
C ALA A 553 22.67 13.65 23.52
N ILE A 554 22.47 14.97 23.47
CA ILE A 554 23.47 15.92 23.97
C ILE A 554 23.43 15.85 25.49
N THR A 555 24.60 15.90 26.12
CA THR A 555 24.75 15.86 27.57
C THR A 555 25.22 17.20 28.15
N THR A 556 25.06 17.34 29.46
CA THR A 556 25.66 18.45 30.23
C THR A 556 27.18 18.57 30.04
N ALA A 557 27.89 17.46 29.78
CA ALA A 557 29.33 17.48 29.49
C ALA A 557 29.63 18.08 28.11
N ASP A 558 28.82 17.76 27.10
CA ASP A 558 28.99 18.28 25.74
C ASP A 558 28.84 19.81 25.69
N ILE A 559 27.83 20.34 26.39
CA ILE A 559 27.62 21.79 26.46
C ILE A 559 28.63 22.51 27.38
N ALA A 560 29.31 21.80 28.29
CA ALA A 560 30.31 22.40 29.18
C ALA A 560 31.62 22.75 28.45
N ALA A 561 31.83 22.22 27.24
CA ALA A 561 32.97 22.54 26.39
C ALA A 561 32.89 23.93 25.71
N PHE A 562 31.75 24.63 25.86
CA PHE A 562 31.44 25.95 25.29
C PHE A 562 30.96 26.91 26.37
#